data_AF-A0A871R3T0-F1
#
_entry.id   AF-A0A871R3T0-F1
#
_cell.length_a   1.000
_cell.length_b   1.000
_cell.length_c   1.000
_cell.angle_alpha   90.00
_cell.angle_beta   90.00
_cell.angle_gamma   90.00
#
_symmetry.space_group_name_H-M   'P 1'
#
loop_
_entity.id
_entity.type
_entity.pdbx_description
1 polymer ?
#
loop_
_entity_poly.entity_id
_entity_poly.type
_entity_poly.pdbx_seq_one_letter_code
_entity_poly.pdbx_strand_id
1 'polypeptide(L)'
;MRCNTIRCVYGLIAKLGERAEIKTYDDAFNILQFRSYSKSYWNHKGKKRGMFGRQRSRELFFGGTSRDREAANVVISQVKGINEQGLIKLIKDGKDMGVTSILECCKRLNLDEEGLVLVSRLRKRIGDLSEEILPVVRIVGRQQARKAYSDYLGEKVRERLLITHPELIRKQEKGKKKTKSLGGEILMENGGADFKVVRVSWKIKTNDLEGQKRHEITSQLKKGEPVCIIFDEKGNFFRSQRMNNGEEMSDAEIARRNFVSDNIKKLLEEVGATYETEGEITEKLAFKVTPVIKKQISKQEKKELKLQKKHERQEKLRQRTEKKRKEERMNLKKLQAS
;
A
#
# COMPACT_ATOMS: atom_id res chain seq x y z
N MET A 1 19.19 -4.80 -70.36
CA MET A 1 17.80 -4.32 -70.38
C MET A 1 17.43 -3.96 -68.93
N ARG A 2 17.52 -2.67 -68.54
CA ARG A 2 16.41 -1.71 -68.21
C ARG A 2 15.37 -2.29 -67.23
N CYS A 3 14.89 -1.70 -66.13
CA CYS A 3 14.98 -0.44 -65.36
C CYS A 3 14.49 -0.77 -63.92
N ASN A 4 15.02 -0.29 -62.79
CA ASN A 4 14.92 1.01 -62.08
C ASN A 4 13.51 1.54 -61.69
N THR A 5 13.18 1.57 -60.37
CA THR A 5 12.46 2.65 -59.61
C THR A 5 12.45 2.26 -58.10
N ILE A 6 13.19 2.86 -57.15
CA ILE A 6 13.16 4.18 -56.48
C ILE A 6 12.16 4.32 -55.28
N ARG A 7 12.79 4.53 -54.09
CA ARG A 7 12.48 5.38 -52.91
C ARG A 7 11.18 5.29 -52.08
N CYS A 8 11.43 5.17 -50.76
CA CYS A 8 10.94 5.93 -49.61
C CYS A 8 9.81 6.96 -49.79
N VAL A 9 8.78 6.91 -48.93
CA VAL A 9 8.19 8.11 -48.27
C VAL A 9 7.63 7.77 -46.87
N TYR A 10 7.95 8.68 -45.94
CA TYR A 10 7.41 9.01 -44.62
C TYR A 10 5.94 8.66 -44.28
N GLY A 11 5.73 8.29 -43.00
CA GLY A 11 5.01 9.08 -41.99
C GLY A 11 3.62 9.68 -42.26
N LEU A 12 2.74 9.46 -41.26
CA LEU A 12 1.51 10.18 -40.86
C LEU A 12 0.20 9.91 -41.62
N ILE A 13 -0.84 9.65 -40.80
CA ILE A 13 -2.29 10.02 -40.86
C ILE A 13 -3.04 8.84 -40.16
N ALA A 14 -3.42 8.92 -38.88
CA ALA A 14 -4.50 9.70 -38.26
C ALA A 14 -5.90 9.43 -38.83
N LYS A 15 -6.84 9.09 -37.93
CA LYS A 15 -8.30 8.90 -38.08
C LYS A 15 -8.76 7.55 -38.62
N LEU A 16 -9.42 6.80 -37.74
CA LEU A 16 -10.77 6.21 -37.80
C LEU A 16 -10.80 5.21 -36.62
N GLY A 17 -11.60 5.35 -35.57
CA GLY A 17 -13.00 5.74 -35.61
C GLY A 17 -13.89 4.54 -35.89
N GLU A 18 -13.69 3.40 -35.22
CA GLU A 18 -14.65 2.29 -35.26
C GLU A 18 -14.91 1.70 -33.88
N ARG A 19 -16.20 1.70 -33.56
CA ARG A 19 -16.84 1.21 -32.35
C ARG A 19 -16.78 -0.32 -32.34
N ALA A 20 -16.16 -0.90 -31.32
CA ALA A 20 -16.52 -2.25 -30.90
C ALA A 20 -17.60 -2.14 -29.83
N GLU A 21 -18.85 -2.42 -30.24
CA GLU A 21 -19.99 -2.64 -29.35
C GLU A 21 -19.70 -3.82 -28.42
N ILE A 22 -19.42 -3.56 -27.14
CA ILE A 22 -19.51 -4.59 -26.11
C ILE A 22 -20.99 -4.69 -25.72
N LYS A 23 -21.71 -5.56 -26.43
CA LYS A 23 -22.94 -6.17 -25.93
C LYS A 23 -22.55 -7.31 -25.01
N THR A 24 -22.79 -7.14 -23.71
CA THR A 24 -23.26 -8.18 -22.79
C THR A 24 -23.80 -7.48 -21.55
N TYR A 25 -25.03 -7.03 -21.68
CA TYR A 25 -25.98 -6.97 -20.56
C TYR A 25 -26.10 -8.40 -20.02
N ASP A 26 -25.77 -8.64 -18.74
CA ASP A 26 -26.54 -9.51 -17.82
C ASP A 26 -25.95 -9.74 -16.42
N ASP A 27 -24.79 -9.16 -16.05
CA ASP A 27 -24.24 -9.33 -14.69
C ASP A 27 -24.61 -8.22 -13.68
N ALA A 28 -25.51 -7.30 -14.05
CA ALA A 28 -25.84 -6.12 -13.23
C ALA A 28 -27.11 -6.23 -12.36
N PHE A 29 -27.83 -7.37 -12.34
CA PHE A 29 -29.19 -7.40 -11.76
C PHE A 29 -29.37 -8.16 -10.44
N ASN A 30 -28.33 -8.74 -9.83
CA ASN A 30 -28.47 -9.36 -8.50
C ASN A 30 -27.26 -9.02 -7.63
N ILE A 31 -27.38 -7.96 -6.83
CA ILE A 31 -26.90 -7.77 -5.44
C ILE A 31 -27.20 -6.31 -5.06
N LEU A 32 -28.50 -5.97 -5.04
CA LEU A 32 -29.05 -4.79 -4.37
C LEU A 32 -29.92 -5.29 -3.22
N GLN A 33 -29.31 -5.55 -2.06
CA GLN A 33 -29.98 -5.47 -0.76
C GLN A 33 -28.96 -5.09 0.33
N PHE A 34 -28.61 -3.81 0.38
CA PHE A 34 -28.32 -3.18 1.67
C PHE A 34 -29.61 -2.50 2.12
N ARG A 35 -30.19 -3.03 3.20
CA ARG A 35 -31.35 -2.49 3.92
C ARG A 35 -31.08 -1.06 4.38
N SER A 36 -31.55 -0.08 3.63
CA SER A 36 -31.93 1.23 4.15
C SER A 36 -33.29 1.08 4.85
N TYR A 37 -33.32 1.27 6.17
CA TYR A 37 -34.57 1.42 6.90
C TYR A 37 -35.22 2.76 6.52
N SER A 38 -36.14 2.74 5.56
CA SER A 38 -37.20 3.75 5.49
C SER A 38 -38.54 3.05 5.77
N LYS A 39 -39.19 3.46 6.85
CA LYS A 39 -40.57 3.05 7.16
C LYS A 39 -41.49 3.76 6.18
N SER A 40 -42.06 3.02 5.22
CA SER A 40 -43.29 3.43 4.55
C SER A 40 -44.36 2.35 4.78
N TYR A 41 -45.45 2.80 5.39
CA TYR A 41 -46.68 2.04 5.57
C TYR A 41 -47.47 1.98 4.24
N TRP A 42 -48.29 0.93 4.10
CA TRP A 42 -49.27 0.64 3.02
C TRP A 42 -48.64 0.06 1.72
N ASN A 43 -49.14 -1.00 1.07
CA ASN A 43 -50.41 -1.72 1.20
C ASN A 43 -50.29 -3.14 0.59
N HIS A 44 -50.93 -4.14 1.21
CA HIS A 44 -51.04 -5.50 0.69
C HIS A 44 -51.92 -5.54 -0.56
N LYS A 45 -51.40 -6.05 -1.68
CA LYS A 45 -52.22 -6.76 -2.69
C LYS A 45 -51.34 -7.75 -3.47
N GLY A 46 -51.72 -9.03 -3.34
CA GLY A 46 -50.94 -10.18 -3.78
C GLY A 46 -50.61 -10.18 -5.26
N LYS A 47 -49.37 -10.60 -5.56
CA LYS A 47 -49.02 -11.17 -6.86
C LYS A 47 -48.45 -12.56 -6.65
N LYS A 48 -49.02 -13.49 -7.41
CA LYS A 48 -48.79 -14.93 -7.42
C LYS A 48 -47.29 -15.25 -7.46
N ARG A 49 -46.85 -16.06 -6.50
CA ARG A 49 -45.50 -16.65 -6.51
C ARG A 49 -45.41 -17.60 -7.68
N GLY A 50 -44.64 -17.24 -8.70
CA GLY A 50 -44.10 -18.22 -9.66
C GLY A 50 -43.20 -19.18 -8.88
N MET A 51 -43.66 -20.43 -8.73
CA MET A 51 -42.85 -21.56 -8.30
C MET A 51 -41.78 -21.84 -9.37
N PHE A 52 -40.70 -21.05 -9.37
CA PHE A 52 -39.44 -21.59 -9.83
C PHE A 52 -38.90 -22.46 -8.71
N GLY A 53 -38.94 -23.77 -8.93
CA GLY A 53 -38.40 -24.77 -8.03
C GLY A 53 -36.98 -24.36 -7.66
N ARG A 54 -36.82 -23.93 -6.41
CA ARG A 54 -35.53 -23.71 -5.78
C ARG A 54 -34.91 -25.10 -5.69
N GLN A 55 -34.18 -25.50 -6.74
CA GLN A 55 -33.42 -26.73 -6.79
C GLN A 55 -32.64 -26.79 -5.48
N ARG A 56 -32.99 -27.75 -4.62
CA ARG A 56 -32.25 -28.00 -3.38
C ARG A 56 -30.81 -28.21 -3.81
N SER A 57 -29.95 -27.24 -3.51
CA SER A 57 -28.51 -27.41 -3.57
C SER A 57 -28.23 -28.68 -2.79
N ARG A 58 -27.84 -29.76 -3.50
CA ARG A 58 -27.20 -30.89 -2.83
C ARG A 58 -26.01 -30.26 -2.11
N GLU A 59 -25.95 -30.40 -0.79
CA GLU A 59 -24.83 -29.87 -0.03
C GLU A 59 -23.59 -30.59 -0.58
N LEU A 60 -22.76 -29.84 -1.32
CA LEU A 60 -21.57 -30.36 -1.99
C LEU A 60 -20.42 -30.63 -1.02
N PHE A 61 -20.56 -30.13 0.22
CA PHE A 61 -19.51 -30.10 1.21
C PHE A 61 -19.96 -30.78 2.49
N PHE A 62 -19.02 -31.43 3.16
CA PHE A 62 -19.17 -31.93 4.51
C PHE A 62 -18.63 -30.90 5.51
N GLY A 63 -19.43 -30.58 6.54
CA GLY A 63 -19.02 -29.67 7.62
C GLY A 63 -18.90 -28.19 7.24
N GLY A 64 -18.22 -27.43 8.10
CA GLY A 64 -17.84 -26.02 7.88
C GLY A 64 -18.94 -24.99 8.16
N THR A 65 -18.53 -23.75 8.42
CA THR A 65 -19.45 -22.61 8.59
C THR A 65 -19.92 -22.06 7.24
N SER A 66 -20.94 -21.18 7.24
CA SER A 66 -21.42 -20.49 6.02
C SER A 66 -20.27 -19.84 5.24
N ARG A 67 -19.33 -19.19 5.95
CA ARG A 67 -18.16 -18.55 5.35
C ARG A 67 -17.19 -19.53 4.70
N ASP A 68 -17.01 -20.71 5.30
CA ASP A 68 -16.13 -21.74 4.74
C ASP A 68 -16.72 -22.30 3.43
N ARG A 69 -18.05 -22.50 3.41
CA ARG A 69 -18.79 -22.92 2.21
C ARG A 69 -18.77 -21.84 1.12
N GLU A 70 -18.94 -20.58 1.48
CA GLU A 70 -18.83 -19.44 0.55
C GLU A 70 -17.43 -19.36 -0.07
N ALA A 71 -16.37 -19.52 0.74
CA ALA A 71 -15.00 -19.54 0.26
C ALA A 71 -14.76 -20.66 -0.77
N ALA A 72 -15.22 -21.88 -0.47
CA ALA A 72 -15.10 -23.00 -1.38
C ALA A 72 -15.93 -22.79 -2.67
N ASN A 73 -17.15 -22.24 -2.57
CA ASN A 73 -17.98 -21.92 -3.72
C ASN A 73 -17.33 -20.89 -4.64
N VAL A 74 -16.66 -19.87 -4.10
CA VAL A 74 -15.90 -18.90 -4.92
C VAL A 74 -14.81 -19.60 -5.71
N VAL A 75 -14.08 -20.54 -5.11
CA VAL A 75 -13.06 -21.32 -5.82
C VAL A 75 -13.69 -22.18 -6.92
N ILE A 76 -14.83 -22.83 -6.67
CA ILE A 76 -15.57 -23.58 -7.69
C ILE A 76 -15.95 -22.69 -8.86
N SER A 77 -16.51 -21.51 -8.59
CA SER A 77 -16.90 -20.54 -9.63
C SER A 77 -15.70 -20.04 -10.42
N GLN A 78 -14.56 -19.77 -9.76
CA GLN A 78 -13.32 -19.38 -10.43
C GLN A 78 -12.78 -20.48 -11.33
N VAL A 79 -12.77 -21.73 -10.85
CA VAL A 79 -12.33 -22.89 -11.63
C VAL A 79 -13.22 -23.07 -12.86
N LYS A 80 -14.55 -23.05 -12.68
CA LYS A 80 -15.51 -23.19 -13.79
C LYS A 80 -15.42 -22.06 -14.81
N GLY A 81 -15.09 -20.84 -14.37
CA GLY A 81 -14.84 -19.72 -15.27
C GLY A 81 -13.54 -19.82 -16.06
N ILE A 82 -12.59 -20.66 -15.65
CA ILE A 82 -11.33 -20.91 -16.37
C ILE A 82 -11.44 -22.17 -17.24
N ASN A 83 -12.07 -23.20 -16.71
CA ASN A 83 -12.30 -24.48 -17.37
C ASN A 83 -13.74 -24.92 -17.09
N GLU A 84 -14.59 -24.89 -18.12
CA GLU A 84 -16.01 -25.24 -18.01
C GLU A 84 -16.24 -26.67 -17.52
N GLN A 85 -15.33 -27.60 -17.87
CA GLN A 85 -15.39 -29.00 -17.43
C GLN A 85 -15.11 -29.16 -15.93
N GLY A 86 -14.52 -28.13 -15.30
CA GLY A 86 -14.18 -28.14 -13.88
C GLY A 86 -13.05 -29.10 -13.52
N LEU A 87 -12.19 -29.46 -14.48
CA LEU A 87 -10.98 -30.24 -14.22
C LEU A 87 -9.92 -29.35 -13.57
N ILE A 88 -9.25 -29.88 -12.55
CA ILE A 88 -8.22 -29.20 -11.79
C ILE A 88 -7.02 -30.11 -11.60
N LYS A 89 -5.84 -29.50 -11.49
CA LYS A 89 -4.67 -30.16 -10.92
C LYS A 89 -4.68 -29.97 -9.41
N LEU A 90 -4.81 -31.05 -8.65
CA LEU A 90 -4.96 -31.01 -7.21
C LEU A 90 -3.61 -31.17 -6.51
N ILE A 91 -3.32 -30.31 -5.54
CA ILE A 91 -2.14 -30.43 -4.68
C ILE A 91 -2.60 -30.55 -3.22
N LYS A 92 -2.16 -31.59 -2.52
CA LYS A 92 -2.41 -31.77 -1.09
C LYS A 92 -1.09 -31.98 -0.36
N ASP A 93 -0.83 -31.21 0.70
CA ASP A 93 0.39 -31.31 1.51
C ASP A 93 1.71 -31.30 0.72
N GLY A 94 1.74 -30.50 -0.35
CA GLY A 94 2.89 -30.37 -1.24
C GLY A 94 3.05 -31.51 -2.26
N LYS A 95 2.17 -32.53 -2.24
CA LYS A 95 2.15 -33.63 -3.20
C LYS A 95 1.11 -33.38 -4.30
N ASP A 96 1.52 -33.69 -5.52
CA ASP A 96 0.65 -33.67 -6.70
C ASP A 96 -0.29 -34.89 -6.67
N MET A 97 -1.59 -34.64 -6.61
CA MET A 97 -2.64 -35.66 -6.61
C MET A 97 -3.17 -35.96 -8.02
N GLY A 98 -2.61 -35.29 -9.04
CA GLY A 98 -3.02 -35.46 -10.42
C GLY A 98 -4.22 -34.58 -10.82
N VAL A 99 -4.84 -34.95 -11.94
CA VAL A 99 -5.99 -34.22 -12.49
C VAL A 99 -7.29 -34.84 -11.98
N THR A 100 -8.18 -34.02 -11.43
CA THR A 100 -9.46 -34.48 -10.87
C THR A 100 -10.54 -33.42 -11.09
N SER A 101 -11.82 -33.78 -10.98
CA SER A 101 -12.91 -32.81 -10.99
C SER A 101 -12.97 -32.03 -9.67
N ILE A 102 -13.16 -30.72 -9.75
CA ILE A 102 -13.35 -29.86 -8.57
C ILE A 102 -14.54 -30.32 -7.71
N LEU A 103 -15.62 -30.81 -8.33
CA LEU A 103 -16.80 -31.28 -7.60
C LEU A 103 -16.52 -32.56 -6.82
N GLU A 104 -15.74 -33.47 -7.39
CA GLU A 104 -15.33 -34.69 -6.72
C GLU A 104 -14.41 -34.40 -5.53
N CYS A 105 -13.47 -33.46 -5.71
CA CYS A 105 -12.63 -32.97 -4.63
C CYS A 105 -13.48 -32.38 -3.48
N CYS A 106 -14.47 -31.55 -3.79
CA CYS A 106 -15.33 -30.92 -2.79
C CYS A 106 -16.16 -31.93 -1.97
N LYS A 107 -16.62 -33.01 -2.59
CA LYS A 107 -17.38 -34.08 -1.89
C LYS A 107 -16.54 -34.81 -0.84
N ARG A 108 -15.23 -34.91 -1.06
CA ARG A 108 -14.29 -35.61 -0.16
C ARG A 108 -13.65 -34.69 0.88
N LEU A 109 -13.89 -33.38 0.78
CA LEU A 109 -13.28 -32.36 1.62
C LEU A 109 -14.13 -32.08 2.86
N ASN A 110 -13.49 -32.11 4.04
CA ASN A 110 -14.09 -31.64 5.27
C ASN A 110 -13.73 -30.16 5.52
N LEU A 111 -14.73 -29.29 5.47
CA LEU A 111 -14.53 -27.84 5.61
C LEU A 111 -14.26 -27.37 7.06
N ASP A 112 -14.42 -28.24 8.05
CA ASP A 112 -14.09 -27.89 9.44
C ASP A 112 -12.58 -27.87 9.72
N GLU A 113 -11.81 -28.59 8.90
CA GLU A 113 -10.35 -28.76 9.03
C GLU A 113 -9.61 -28.18 7.82
N GLU A 114 -10.09 -28.48 6.62
CA GLU A 114 -9.43 -28.17 5.35
C GLU A 114 -10.26 -27.19 4.51
N GLY A 115 -9.63 -26.60 3.49
CA GLY A 115 -10.25 -25.69 2.55
C GLY A 115 -9.48 -25.63 1.24
N LEU A 116 -10.02 -24.90 0.27
CA LEU A 116 -9.47 -24.83 -1.08
C LEU A 116 -8.91 -23.44 -1.37
N VAL A 117 -7.77 -23.40 -2.06
CA VAL A 117 -7.19 -22.17 -2.60
C VAL A 117 -6.75 -22.40 -4.04
N LEU A 118 -7.22 -21.55 -4.95
CA LEU A 118 -6.71 -21.50 -6.31
C LEU A 118 -5.33 -20.84 -6.30
N VAL A 119 -4.30 -21.54 -6.78
CA VAL A 119 -2.90 -21.07 -6.73
C VAL A 119 -2.45 -20.52 -8.07
N SER A 120 -2.66 -21.27 -9.15
CA SER A 120 -2.13 -20.93 -10.46
C SER A 120 -2.99 -21.48 -11.59
N ARG A 121 -2.63 -21.13 -12.82
CA ARG A 121 -3.24 -21.58 -14.07
C ARG A 121 -2.13 -22.19 -14.92
N LEU A 122 -2.16 -23.50 -15.11
CA LEU A 122 -1.20 -24.20 -15.95
C LEU A 122 -1.72 -24.22 -17.39
N ARG A 123 -0.92 -23.79 -18.36
CA ARG A 123 -1.27 -23.98 -19.78
C ARG A 123 -0.76 -25.34 -20.22
N LYS A 124 -1.65 -26.19 -20.70
CA LYS A 124 -1.31 -27.48 -21.29
C LYS A 124 -1.59 -27.39 -22.79
N ARG A 125 -0.57 -27.63 -23.61
CA ARG A 125 -0.77 -27.84 -25.05
C ARG A 125 -1.34 -29.23 -25.25
N ILE A 126 -2.51 -29.30 -25.88
CA ILE A 126 -3.07 -30.55 -26.36
C ILE A 126 -2.96 -30.50 -27.88
N GLY A 127 -1.95 -31.21 -28.42
CA GLY A 127 -1.60 -31.19 -29.83
C GLY A 127 -0.99 -29.85 -30.29
N ASP A 128 -1.05 -29.61 -31.61
CA ASP A 128 -0.40 -28.46 -32.26
C ASP A 128 -1.26 -27.18 -32.29
N LEU A 129 -2.56 -27.25 -31.92
CA LEU A 129 -3.52 -26.17 -32.22
C LEU A 129 -4.32 -25.63 -31.01
N SER A 130 -4.31 -26.28 -29.83
CA SER A 130 -5.09 -25.80 -28.68
C SER A 130 -4.29 -25.78 -27.37
N GLU A 131 -4.28 -24.60 -26.72
CA GLU A 131 -3.78 -24.41 -25.36
C GLU A 131 -4.97 -24.43 -24.39
N GLU A 132 -5.15 -25.53 -23.64
CA GLU A 132 -6.12 -25.57 -22.56
C GLU A 132 -5.49 -25.08 -21.25
N ILE A 133 -6.26 -24.31 -20.48
CA ILE A 133 -5.83 -23.79 -19.18
C ILE A 133 -6.36 -24.70 -18.08
N LEU A 134 -5.46 -25.41 -17.40
CA LEU A 134 -5.76 -26.26 -16.25
C LEU A 134 -5.52 -25.49 -14.93
N PRO A 135 -6.56 -25.18 -14.16
CA PRO A 135 -6.42 -24.54 -12.85
C PRO A 135 -5.70 -25.46 -11.85
N VAL A 136 -4.77 -24.91 -11.09
CA VAL A 136 -4.07 -25.60 -10.00
C VAL A 136 -4.70 -25.19 -8.67
N VAL A 137 -5.31 -26.15 -7.99
CA VAL A 137 -6.00 -25.94 -6.72
C VAL A 137 -5.24 -26.69 -5.63
N ARG A 138 -5.00 -26.03 -4.50
CA ARG A 138 -4.33 -26.59 -3.34
C ARG A 138 -5.32 -26.75 -2.19
N ILE A 139 -5.28 -27.92 -1.54
CA ILE A 139 -5.94 -28.15 -0.25
C ILE A 139 -5.04 -27.56 0.84
N VAL A 140 -5.63 -26.70 1.66
CA VAL A 140 -4.94 -25.99 2.75
C VAL A 140 -5.75 -26.07 4.03
N GLY A 141 -5.13 -25.73 5.17
CA GLY A 141 -5.87 -25.62 6.42
C GLY A 141 -6.93 -24.51 6.39
N ARG A 142 -8.01 -24.70 7.15
CA ARG A 142 -9.17 -23.79 7.22
C ARG A 142 -8.81 -22.32 7.40
N GLN A 143 -7.87 -21.99 8.28
CA GLN A 143 -7.46 -20.60 8.53
C GLN A 143 -6.82 -19.96 7.29
N GLN A 144 -6.03 -20.73 6.55
CA GLN A 144 -5.40 -20.25 5.32
C GLN A 144 -6.44 -20.05 4.22
N ALA A 145 -7.40 -20.96 4.08
CA ALA A 145 -8.53 -20.80 3.15
C ALA A 145 -9.37 -19.55 3.47
N ARG A 146 -9.68 -19.31 4.75
CA ARG A 146 -10.40 -18.09 5.20
C ARG A 146 -9.63 -16.81 4.91
N LYS A 147 -8.32 -16.83 5.13
CA LYS A 147 -7.46 -15.68 4.82
C LYS A 147 -7.50 -15.39 3.32
N ALA A 148 -7.29 -16.41 2.48
CA ALA A 148 -7.35 -16.27 1.03
C ALA A 148 -8.73 -15.74 0.54
N TYR A 149 -9.82 -16.20 1.16
CA TYR A 149 -11.16 -15.70 0.86
C TYR A 149 -11.34 -14.23 1.29
N SER A 150 -10.83 -13.85 2.46
CA SER A 150 -10.87 -12.47 2.95
C SER A 150 -10.07 -11.54 2.03
N ASP A 151 -8.90 -11.98 1.57
CA ASP A 151 -8.06 -11.26 0.61
C ASP A 151 -8.78 -11.11 -0.73
N TYR A 152 -9.45 -12.15 -1.23
CA TYR A 152 -10.29 -12.10 -2.44
C TYR A 152 -11.43 -11.08 -2.32
N LEU A 153 -12.16 -11.07 -1.21
CA LEU A 153 -13.22 -10.07 -0.97
C LEU A 153 -12.64 -8.66 -0.90
N GLY A 154 -11.49 -8.50 -0.25
CA GLY A 154 -10.75 -7.25 -0.21
C GLY A 154 -10.40 -6.74 -1.60
N GLU A 155 -9.91 -7.61 -2.48
CA GLU A 155 -9.59 -7.26 -3.87
C GLU A 155 -10.85 -6.91 -4.67
N LYS A 156 -11.95 -7.65 -4.49
CA LYS A 156 -13.22 -7.32 -5.16
C LYS A 156 -13.79 -5.96 -4.74
N VAL A 157 -13.71 -5.64 -3.45
CA VAL A 157 -14.10 -4.31 -2.95
C VAL A 157 -13.16 -3.24 -3.52
N ARG A 158 -11.87 -3.53 -3.60
CA ARG A 158 -10.86 -2.62 -4.15
C ARG A 158 -11.07 -2.37 -5.65
N GLU A 159 -11.33 -3.39 -6.46
CA GLU A 159 -11.70 -3.26 -7.87
C GLU A 159 -12.93 -2.36 -8.05
N ARG A 160 -13.98 -2.59 -7.25
CA ARG A 160 -15.20 -1.76 -7.28
C ARG A 160 -14.92 -0.31 -6.89
N LEU A 161 -14.09 -0.10 -5.86
CA LEU A 161 -13.70 1.24 -5.42
C LEU A 161 -12.81 1.94 -6.46
N LEU A 162 -11.99 1.21 -7.21
CA LEU A 162 -11.19 1.78 -8.30
C LEU A 162 -12.08 2.32 -9.41
N ILE A 163 -13.14 1.59 -9.77
CA ILE A 163 -14.11 2.01 -10.79
C ILE A 163 -14.94 3.20 -10.31
N THR A 164 -15.44 3.14 -9.07
CA THR A 164 -16.36 4.16 -8.54
C THR A 164 -15.66 5.42 -8.03
N HIS A 165 -14.47 5.29 -7.43
CA HIS A 165 -13.76 6.36 -6.74
C HIS A 165 -12.23 6.25 -6.93
N PRO A 166 -11.70 6.43 -8.15
CA PRO A 166 -10.28 6.22 -8.46
C PRO A 166 -9.33 7.12 -7.64
N GLU A 167 -9.78 8.33 -7.26
CA GLU A 167 -8.98 9.30 -6.52
C GLU A 167 -8.66 8.90 -5.07
N LEU A 168 -9.51 8.08 -4.44
CA LEU A 168 -9.30 7.59 -3.07
C LEU A 168 -8.20 6.53 -3.03
N ILE A 169 -8.15 5.64 -4.03
CA ILE A 169 -7.12 4.60 -4.11
C ILE A 169 -5.76 5.20 -4.45
N ARG A 170 -5.69 6.17 -5.36
CA ARG A 170 -4.44 6.88 -5.67
C ARG A 170 -3.80 7.54 -4.44
N LYS A 171 -4.61 8.08 -3.52
CA LYS A 171 -4.13 8.64 -2.25
C LYS A 171 -3.64 7.57 -1.28
N GLN A 172 -4.33 6.43 -1.17
CA GLN A 172 -3.90 5.31 -0.32
C GLN A 172 -2.62 4.62 -0.84
N GLU A 173 -2.49 4.45 -2.17
CA GLU A 173 -1.29 3.87 -2.78
C GLU A 173 -0.07 4.76 -2.65
N LYS A 174 -0.23 6.09 -2.74
CA LYS A 174 0.85 7.04 -2.42
C LYS A 174 1.31 6.91 -0.96
N GLY A 175 0.43 6.49 -0.05
CA GLY A 175 0.77 6.17 1.34
C GLY A 175 1.55 4.87 1.49
N LYS A 176 1.14 3.78 0.82
CA LYS A 176 1.81 2.48 0.87
C LYS A 176 3.13 2.44 0.09
N LYS A 177 3.23 3.20 -1.01
CA LYS A 177 4.50 3.37 -1.72
C LYS A 177 5.52 4.13 -0.87
N LYS A 178 5.14 5.00 0.07
CA LYS A 178 6.15 5.64 0.96
C LYS A 178 6.86 4.67 1.91
N THR A 179 6.27 3.52 2.24
CA THR A 179 6.91 2.48 3.06
C THR A 179 7.64 1.41 2.24
N LYS A 180 7.31 1.23 0.95
CA LYS A 180 7.96 0.26 0.04
C LYS A 180 8.72 0.90 -1.15
N SER A 181 8.83 2.23 -1.21
CA SER A 181 9.56 2.90 -2.28
C SER A 181 11.05 2.82 -2.01
N LEU A 182 11.74 1.92 -2.73
CA LEU A 182 13.01 2.12 -3.45
C LEU A 182 14.21 2.73 -2.72
N GLY A 183 14.12 2.97 -1.42
CA GLY A 183 15.23 3.23 -0.50
C GLY A 183 15.31 2.24 0.66
N GLY A 184 14.33 1.32 0.75
CA GLY A 184 14.34 0.22 1.73
C GLY A 184 15.15 -0.99 1.26
N GLU A 185 15.22 -1.27 -0.04
CA GLU A 185 16.00 -2.40 -0.56
C GLU A 185 17.51 -2.20 -0.42
N ILE A 186 18.03 -0.96 -0.51
CA ILE A 186 19.47 -0.70 -0.49
C ILE A 186 20.08 -0.91 0.92
N LEU A 187 19.27 -0.96 1.98
CA LEU A 187 19.76 -1.14 3.36
C LEU A 187 19.31 -2.45 4.00
N MET A 188 18.52 -3.27 3.31
CA MET A 188 18.02 -4.55 3.82
C MET A 188 18.88 -5.77 3.43
N GLU A 189 20.04 -5.58 2.78
CA GLU A 189 20.95 -6.71 2.52
C GLU A 189 21.58 -7.28 3.80
N ASN A 190 21.68 -6.49 4.87
CA ASN A 190 22.14 -6.96 6.18
C ASN A 190 21.00 -6.80 7.20
N GLY A 191 20.30 -7.89 7.48
CA GLY A 191 19.11 -7.94 8.34
C GLY A 191 19.28 -7.17 9.66
N GLY A 192 18.39 -6.23 9.91
CA GLY A 192 18.32 -5.53 11.19
C GLY A 192 17.52 -4.24 11.11
N ALA A 193 16.37 -4.21 11.77
CA ALA A 193 15.50 -3.06 12.05
C ALA A 193 14.98 -2.21 10.86
N ASP A 194 13.68 -1.91 10.87
CA ASP A 194 13.07 -0.94 9.93
C ASP A 194 13.58 0.47 10.23
N PHE A 195 14.71 0.88 9.62
CA PHE A 195 15.21 2.24 9.73
C PHE A 195 14.34 3.22 8.95
N LYS A 196 13.98 4.33 9.58
CA LYS A 196 13.34 5.44 8.88
C LYS A 196 14.37 6.24 8.09
N VAL A 197 14.21 6.30 6.77
CA VAL A 197 15.17 6.96 5.88
C VAL A 197 14.90 8.47 5.81
N VAL A 198 15.89 9.27 6.23
CA VAL A 198 15.95 10.72 6.05
C VAL A 198 16.97 11.03 4.96
N ARG A 199 16.49 11.56 3.84
CA ARG A 199 17.36 11.96 2.71
C ARG A 199 17.79 13.41 2.85
N VAL A 200 19.09 13.66 2.72
CA VAL A 200 19.75 14.97 2.80
C VAL A 200 20.55 15.17 1.52
N SER A 201 20.43 16.35 0.91
CA SER A 201 21.19 16.63 -0.31
C SER A 201 22.49 17.35 -0.02
N TRP A 202 23.57 17.06 -0.76
CA TRP A 202 24.83 17.81 -0.65
C TRP A 202 24.67 19.32 -0.90
N LYS A 203 23.67 19.70 -1.72
CA LYS A 203 23.34 21.09 -2.07
C LYS A 203 22.22 21.66 -1.18
N ILE A 204 22.07 21.16 0.06
CA ILE A 204 21.08 21.66 1.02
C ILE A 204 21.46 23.04 1.56
N LYS A 205 20.46 23.90 1.80
CA LYS A 205 20.67 25.20 2.47
C LYS A 205 20.83 24.97 3.98
N THR A 206 21.70 25.73 4.64
CA THR A 206 21.93 25.64 6.10
C THR A 206 20.64 25.77 6.90
N ASN A 207 19.77 26.73 6.55
CA ASN A 207 18.47 26.91 7.21
C ASN A 207 17.55 25.67 7.11
N ASP A 208 17.62 24.92 6.01
CA ASP A 208 16.81 23.71 5.82
C ASP A 208 17.36 22.54 6.65
N LEU A 209 18.71 22.47 6.77
CA LEU A 209 19.40 21.50 7.60
C LEU A 209 19.08 21.72 9.09
N GLU A 210 19.22 22.95 9.57
CA GLU A 210 19.04 23.33 10.99
C GLU A 210 17.58 23.39 11.43
N GLY A 211 16.66 23.69 10.50
CA GLY A 211 15.23 23.77 10.78
C GLY A 211 14.52 22.44 10.55
N GLN A 212 14.22 22.17 9.28
CA GLN A 212 13.32 21.07 8.90
C GLN A 212 13.97 19.70 9.14
N LYS A 213 15.21 19.49 8.66
CA LYS A 213 15.87 18.19 8.75
C LYS A 213 16.29 17.84 10.17
N ARG A 214 16.83 18.82 10.90
CA ARG A 214 17.07 18.70 12.35
C ARG A 214 15.82 18.29 13.11
N HIS A 215 14.69 18.97 12.86
CA HIS A 215 13.43 18.62 13.53
C HIS A 215 12.96 17.21 13.15
N GLU A 216 13.06 16.85 11.86
CA GLU A 216 12.71 15.52 11.36
C GLU A 216 13.52 14.44 12.09
N ILE A 217 14.85 14.53 12.10
CA ILE A 217 15.75 13.58 12.76
C ILE A 217 15.49 13.52 14.27
N THR A 218 15.50 14.68 14.93
CA THR A 218 15.29 14.77 16.38
C THR A 218 13.92 14.21 16.79
N SER A 219 12.88 14.43 15.99
CA SER A 219 11.54 13.94 16.30
C SER A 219 11.42 12.42 16.22
N GLN A 220 12.15 11.75 15.33
CA GLN A 220 12.14 10.28 15.26
C GLN A 220 12.99 9.67 16.37
N LEU A 221 14.18 10.21 16.61
CA LEU A 221 15.05 9.73 17.68
C LEU A 221 14.37 9.86 19.05
N LYS A 222 13.64 10.96 19.30
CA LYS A 222 12.82 11.14 20.51
C LYS A 222 11.67 10.12 20.64
N LYS A 223 11.20 9.52 19.55
CA LYS A 223 10.19 8.44 19.60
C LYS A 223 10.79 7.06 19.85
N GLY A 224 12.12 6.93 19.81
CA GLY A 224 12.80 5.64 19.87
C GLY A 224 12.79 4.88 18.55
N GLU A 225 12.51 5.55 17.42
CA GLU A 225 12.60 4.93 16.09
C GLU A 225 14.04 5.07 15.56
N PRO A 226 14.67 4.00 15.05
CA PRO A 226 15.97 4.08 14.40
C PRO A 226 15.88 4.82 13.06
N VAL A 227 16.89 5.63 12.74
CA VAL A 227 16.89 6.53 11.59
C VAL A 227 18.12 6.28 10.73
N CYS A 228 17.96 6.18 9.41
CA CYS A 228 19.07 6.18 8.48
C CYS A 228 19.11 7.52 7.72
N ILE A 229 20.18 8.28 7.87
CA ILE A 229 20.39 9.55 7.18
C ILE A 229 21.23 9.27 5.93
N ILE A 230 20.73 9.58 4.74
CA ILE A 230 21.43 9.35 3.47
C ILE A 230 21.78 10.69 2.83
N PHE A 231 23.05 10.86 2.47
CA PHE A 231 23.54 12.01 1.70
C PHE A 231 23.74 11.63 0.24
N ASP A 232 23.12 12.40 -0.64
CA ASP A 232 23.25 12.20 -2.09
C ASP A 232 22.81 13.45 -2.87
N GLU A 233 22.93 13.43 -4.19
CA GLU A 233 22.29 14.39 -5.06
C GLU A 233 20.77 14.11 -5.17
N LYS A 234 19.98 15.18 -5.38
CA LYS A 234 18.50 15.07 -5.45
C LYS A 234 18.01 14.08 -6.51
N GLY A 235 18.76 13.91 -7.61
CA GLY A 235 18.43 12.98 -8.70
C GLY A 235 18.79 11.52 -8.43
N ASN A 236 19.66 11.25 -7.44
CA ASN A 236 20.24 9.94 -7.20
C ASN A 236 19.64 9.19 -6.00
N PHE A 237 18.84 9.89 -5.18
CA PHE A 237 18.15 9.31 -4.02
C PHE A 237 17.30 8.05 -4.26
N PHE A 238 16.91 7.79 -5.51
CA PHE A 238 16.05 6.67 -5.90
C PHE A 238 16.78 5.61 -6.75
N ARG A 239 18.05 5.81 -7.06
CA ARG A 239 18.84 4.84 -7.81
C ARG A 239 19.40 3.80 -6.83
N SER A 240 19.24 2.53 -7.19
CA SER A 240 19.78 1.38 -6.43
C SER A 240 21.29 1.24 -6.57
N GLN A 241 21.83 1.65 -7.72
CA GLN A 241 23.26 1.56 -8.01
C GLN A 241 24.01 2.80 -7.49
N ARG A 242 25.11 2.55 -6.79
CA ARG A 242 26.13 3.55 -6.46
C ARG A 242 26.79 3.94 -7.78
N MET A 243 26.37 5.07 -8.36
CA MET A 243 27.08 5.61 -9.52
C MET A 243 28.36 6.23 -8.97
N ASN A 244 29.46 5.50 -9.09
CA ASN A 244 30.78 6.07 -8.91
C ASN A 244 31.01 6.96 -10.15
N ASN A 245 30.63 8.23 -10.03
CA ASN A 245 31.06 9.22 -10.99
C ASN A 245 32.54 9.44 -10.67
N GLY A 246 33.44 8.66 -11.29
CA GLY A 246 34.90 8.76 -11.15
C GLY A 246 35.49 10.09 -11.64
N GLU A 247 34.71 11.17 -11.57
CA GLU A 247 35.13 12.55 -11.77
C GLU A 247 35.75 13.04 -10.45
N GLU A 248 37.01 13.46 -10.51
CA GLU A 248 37.68 14.11 -9.39
C GLU A 248 36.87 15.35 -8.96
N MET A 249 36.33 15.31 -7.74
CA MET A 249 35.57 16.44 -7.20
C MET A 249 36.52 17.57 -6.84
N SER A 250 36.10 18.81 -7.11
CA SER A 250 36.83 20.00 -6.67
C SER A 250 36.93 20.05 -5.14
N ASP A 251 38.07 20.53 -4.63
CA ASP A 251 38.30 20.78 -3.18
C ASP A 251 37.19 21.61 -2.53
N ALA A 252 36.61 22.57 -3.27
CA ALA A 252 35.51 23.40 -2.79
C ALA A 252 34.22 22.57 -2.56
N GLU A 253 33.99 21.53 -3.36
CA GLU A 253 32.86 20.62 -3.18
C GLU A 253 33.09 19.67 -2.01
N ILE A 254 34.31 19.13 -1.88
CA ILE A 254 34.70 18.28 -0.74
C ILE A 254 34.50 19.06 0.57
N ALA A 255 34.99 20.30 0.64
CA ALA A 255 34.83 21.16 1.81
C ALA A 255 33.34 21.39 2.17
N ARG A 256 32.49 21.58 1.16
CA ARG A 256 31.04 21.74 1.37
C ARG A 256 30.40 20.46 1.88
N ARG A 257 30.74 19.30 1.31
CA ARG A 257 30.19 18.00 1.75
C ARG A 257 30.63 17.67 3.18
N ASN A 258 31.89 17.96 3.53
CA ASN A 258 32.41 17.87 4.90
C ASN A 258 31.64 18.78 5.86
N PHE A 259 31.41 20.04 5.49
CA PHE A 259 30.65 20.96 6.32
C PHE A 259 29.23 20.44 6.61
N VAL A 260 28.54 19.87 5.63
CA VAL A 260 27.20 19.30 5.81
C VAL A 260 27.24 18.05 6.70
N SER A 261 28.21 17.16 6.49
CA SER A 261 28.33 15.93 7.28
C SER A 261 28.68 16.24 8.75
N ASP A 262 29.59 17.19 9.00
CA ASP A 262 29.99 17.59 10.34
C ASP A 262 28.88 18.28 11.12
N ASN A 263 28.02 19.07 10.46
CA ASN A 263 26.83 19.63 11.11
C ASN A 263 25.85 18.54 11.55
N ILE A 264 25.71 17.46 10.77
CA ILE A 264 24.87 16.32 11.17
C ILE A 264 25.52 15.53 12.30
N LYS A 265 26.84 15.31 12.29
CA LYS A 265 27.55 14.68 13.42
C LYS A 265 27.33 15.46 14.71
N LYS A 266 27.54 16.78 14.69
CA LYS A 266 27.26 17.67 15.83
C LYS A 266 25.80 17.54 16.31
N LEU A 267 24.84 17.47 15.39
CA LEU A 267 23.44 17.26 15.75
C LEU A 267 23.21 15.91 16.45
N LEU A 268 23.85 14.83 15.98
CA LEU A 268 23.70 13.50 16.58
C LEU A 268 24.34 13.43 17.97
N GLU A 269 25.48 14.11 18.15
CA GLU A 269 26.13 14.30 19.45
C GLU A 269 25.24 15.10 20.42
N GLU A 270 24.64 16.23 19.98
CA GLU A 270 23.70 17.02 20.80
C GLU A 270 22.49 16.20 21.27
N VAL A 271 22.01 15.28 20.43
CA VAL A 271 20.87 14.41 20.75
C VAL A 271 21.29 13.23 21.65
N GLY A 272 22.58 12.92 21.71
CA GLY A 272 23.14 11.79 22.45
C GLY A 272 22.76 10.45 21.81
N ALA A 273 22.75 10.36 20.48
CA ALA A 273 22.46 9.13 19.75
C ALA A 273 23.74 8.43 19.30
N THR A 274 23.72 7.09 19.25
CA THR A 274 24.80 6.29 18.67
C THR A 274 24.60 6.19 17.16
N TYR A 275 25.67 6.32 16.39
CA TYR A 275 25.59 6.21 14.93
C TYR A 275 26.76 5.45 14.32
N GLU A 276 26.47 4.71 13.26
CA GLU A 276 27.44 4.03 12.39
C GLU A 276 27.48 4.77 11.05
N THR A 277 28.68 4.92 10.48
CA THR A 277 28.89 5.60 9.20
C THR A 277 29.16 4.56 8.13
N GLU A 278 28.41 4.60 7.03
CA GLU A 278 28.59 3.74 5.86
C GLU A 278 28.81 4.59 4.61
N GLY A 279 29.83 4.22 3.81
CA GLY A 279 30.14 4.86 2.54
C GLY A 279 31.09 6.06 2.64
N GLU A 280 31.33 6.70 1.50
CA GLU A 280 32.30 7.78 1.35
C GLU A 280 31.63 9.10 0.95
N ILE A 281 32.33 10.20 1.23
CA ILE A 281 31.88 11.56 0.93
C ILE A 281 31.89 11.84 -0.59
N THR A 282 32.76 11.14 -1.31
CA THR A 282 32.89 11.13 -2.78
C THR A 282 31.64 10.59 -3.45
N GLU A 283 31.10 9.49 -2.94
CA GLU A 283 29.92 8.83 -3.47
C GLU A 283 28.68 9.17 -2.64
N LYS A 284 28.29 8.23 -1.79
CA LYS A 284 27.08 8.24 -0.98
C LYS A 284 27.48 7.94 0.46
N LEU A 285 27.19 8.89 1.33
CA LEU A 285 27.39 8.76 2.76
C LEU A 285 26.07 8.39 3.43
N ALA A 286 26.08 7.46 4.36
CA ALA A 286 24.93 7.12 5.19
C ALA A 286 25.31 7.07 6.67
N PHE A 287 24.47 7.64 7.53
CA PHE A 287 24.54 7.44 8.98
C PHE A 287 23.39 6.55 9.42
N LYS A 288 23.69 5.38 9.97
CA LYS A 288 22.72 4.53 10.66
C LYS A 288 22.69 4.96 12.12
N VAL A 289 21.58 5.56 12.54
CA VAL A 289 21.44 6.17 13.86
C VAL A 289 20.47 5.35 14.70
N THR A 290 20.95 4.89 15.84
CA THR A 290 20.15 4.20 16.85
C THR A 290 19.91 5.13 18.05
N PRO A 291 18.65 5.33 18.47
CA PRO A 291 18.36 6.18 19.61
C PRO A 291 18.81 5.48 20.90
N VAL A 292 19.56 6.19 21.75
CA VAL A 292 19.80 5.74 23.12
C VAL A 292 18.45 5.80 23.85
N ILE A 293 17.91 4.62 24.16
CA ILE A 293 16.56 4.46 24.72
C ILE A 293 16.46 5.25 26.02
N LYS A 294 15.84 6.44 25.98
CA LYS A 294 15.34 7.08 27.20
C LYS A 294 14.15 6.23 27.68
N LYS A 295 14.19 5.80 28.94
CA LYS A 295 13.17 4.99 29.64
C LYS A 295 11.77 5.32 29.11
N GLN A 296 11.01 4.29 28.73
CA GLN A 296 9.63 4.48 28.27
C GLN A 296 8.87 5.30 29.31
N ILE A 297 8.54 6.53 28.94
CA ILE A 297 7.69 7.44 29.72
C ILE A 297 6.36 6.73 29.91
N SER A 298 5.94 6.57 31.17
CA SER A 298 4.74 5.79 31.49
C SER A 298 3.49 6.42 30.86
N LYS A 299 2.42 5.64 30.69
CA LYS A 299 1.14 6.13 30.15
C LYS A 299 0.57 7.29 30.99
N GLN A 300 0.93 7.38 32.27
CA GLN A 300 0.56 8.48 33.17
C GLN A 300 1.37 9.74 32.89
N GLU A 301 2.70 9.66 32.80
CA GLU A 301 3.54 10.82 32.47
C GLU A 301 3.18 11.41 31.09
N LYS A 302 2.82 10.56 30.12
CA LYS A 302 2.35 11.01 28.80
C LYS A 302 1.01 11.76 28.85
N LYS A 303 0.15 11.47 29.83
CA LYS A 303 -1.10 12.21 30.07
C LYS A 303 -0.80 13.55 30.73
N GLU A 304 0.09 13.58 31.72
CA GLU A 304 0.48 14.81 32.43
C GLU A 304 1.17 15.81 31.49
N LEU A 305 2.07 15.34 30.62
CA LEU A 305 2.75 16.18 29.65
C LEU A 305 1.79 16.77 28.59
N LYS A 306 0.71 16.05 28.26
CA LYS A 306 -0.37 16.58 27.41
C LYS A 306 -1.22 17.62 28.14
N LEU A 307 -1.47 17.43 29.44
CA LEU A 307 -2.23 18.34 30.28
C LEU A 307 -1.47 19.65 30.50
N GLN A 308 -0.17 19.59 30.80
CA GLN A 308 0.71 20.75 30.92
C GLN A 308 0.77 21.56 29.62
N LYS A 309 0.95 20.90 28.47
CA LYS A 309 0.94 21.58 27.16
C LYS A 309 -0.40 22.21 26.82
N LYS A 310 -1.52 21.64 27.28
CA LYS A 310 -2.86 22.21 27.11
C LYS A 310 -3.03 23.47 27.98
N HIS A 311 -2.55 23.41 29.23
CA HIS A 311 -2.57 24.54 30.15
C HIS A 311 -1.73 25.70 29.62
N GLU A 312 -0.48 25.44 29.22
CA GLU A 312 0.43 26.47 28.69
C GLU A 312 -0.14 27.16 27.42
N ARG A 313 -0.82 26.39 26.56
CA ARG A 313 -1.51 26.94 25.38
C ARG A 313 -2.70 27.82 25.76
N GLN A 314 -3.51 27.42 26.74
CA GLN A 314 -4.62 28.22 27.23
C GLN A 314 -4.13 29.52 27.89
N GLU A 315 -3.03 29.44 28.63
CA GLU A 315 -2.46 30.58 29.32
C GLU A 315 -1.86 31.61 28.35
N LYS A 316 -1.12 31.15 27.33
CA LYS A 316 -0.66 32.03 26.24
C LYS A 316 -1.82 32.66 25.46
N LEU A 317 -2.92 31.92 25.24
CA LEU A 317 -4.11 32.45 24.57
C LEU A 317 -4.80 33.52 25.41
N ARG A 318 -4.88 33.30 26.73
CA ARG A 318 -5.46 34.25 27.69
C ARG A 318 -4.62 35.53 27.77
N GLN A 319 -3.29 35.41 27.84
CA GLN A 319 -2.39 36.56 27.84
C GLN A 319 -2.54 37.39 26.55
N ARG A 320 -2.67 36.73 25.39
CA ARG A 320 -2.91 37.43 24.10
C ARG A 320 -4.25 38.14 24.05
N THR A 321 -5.31 37.53 24.56
CA THR A 321 -6.65 38.14 24.59
C THR A 321 -6.75 39.29 25.60
N GLU A 322 -6.11 39.17 26.77
CA GLU A 322 -6.02 40.28 27.74
C GLU A 322 -5.19 41.44 27.20
N LYS A 323 -4.07 41.17 26.51
CA LYS A 323 -3.27 42.22 25.87
C LYS A 323 -4.07 42.96 24.79
N LYS A 324 -4.77 42.21 23.93
CA LYS A 324 -5.63 42.79 22.88
C LYS A 324 -6.77 43.65 23.46
N ARG A 325 -7.44 43.17 24.52
CA ARG A 325 -8.48 43.95 25.23
C ARG A 325 -7.94 45.23 25.87
N LYS A 326 -6.72 45.19 26.42
CA LYS A 326 -6.07 46.39 26.98
C LYS A 326 -5.74 47.40 25.89
N GLU A 327 -5.21 46.95 24.75
CA GLU A 327 -4.93 47.81 23.59
C GLU A 327 -6.22 48.44 23.03
N GLU A 328 -7.29 47.66 22.87
CA GLU A 328 -8.60 48.16 22.42
C GLU A 328 -9.19 49.20 23.39
N ARG A 329 -9.10 48.94 24.71
CA ARG A 329 -9.58 49.89 25.73
C ARG A 329 -8.75 51.18 25.78
N MET A 330 -7.44 51.09 25.56
CA MET A 330 -6.56 52.26 25.47
C MET A 330 -6.84 53.08 24.22
N ASN A 331 -7.10 52.43 23.08
CA ASN A 331 -7.50 53.11 21.85
C ASN A 331 -8.86 53.81 21.98
N LEU A 332 -9.84 53.16 22.61
CA LEU A 332 -11.15 53.77 22.90
C LEU A 332 -11.03 55.01 23.80
N LYS A 333 -10.19 54.97 24.83
CA LYS A 333 -9.93 56.13 25.68
C LYS A 333 -9.25 57.28 24.92
N LYS A 334 -8.32 56.97 24.01
CA LYS A 334 -7.68 57.99 23.16
C LYS A 334 -8.67 58.64 22.18
N LEU A 335 -9.61 57.87 21.63
CA LEU A 335 -10.67 58.35 20.75
C LEU A 335 -11.73 59.20 21.47
N GLN A 336 -11.92 59.01 22.78
CA GLN A 336 -12.84 59.82 23.59
C GLN A 336 -12.19 61.08 24.18
N ALA A 337 -10.86 61.14 24.20
CA ALA A 337 -10.07 62.27 24.72
C ALA A 337 -9.57 63.21 23.60
N SER A 338 -9.80 62.84 22.34
CA SER A 338 -9.60 63.66 21.14
C SER A 338 -10.95 64.08 20.59
#